data_AF-A0A6B0SHC6-F1
#
_entry.id   AF-A0A6B0SHC6-F1
#
_cell.length_a   1.000
_cell.length_b   1.000
_cell.length_c   1.000
_cell.angle_alpha   90.00
_cell.angle_beta   90.00
_cell.angle_gamma   90.00
#
_symmetry.space_group_name_H-M   'P 1'
#
loop_
_entity.id
_entity.type
_entity.pdbx_description
1 polymer ?
#
loop_
_entity_poly.entity_id
_entity_poly.type
_entity_poly.pdbx_seq_one_letter_code
_entity_poly.pdbx_strand_id
1 'polypeptide(L)' 'MLPLASAPYTLPFVGPGTYLIFGIVLAPIYVMLAAWYLGTPSDSKSALLGVTYLAGLTTALWGGLFVATMVIKFAFF' A
#
# COMPACT_ATOMS: atom_id res chain seq x y z
N MET A 1 23.03 14.37 25.62
CA MET A 1 22.19 14.17 24.43
C MET A 1 20.75 14.01 24.88
N LEU A 2 19.86 14.93 24.50
CA LEU A 2 18.43 14.80 24.83
C LEU A 2 17.87 13.58 24.06
N PRO A 3 17.21 12.62 24.71
CA PRO A 3 16.54 11.54 23.98
C PRO A 3 15.29 12.13 23.32
N LEU A 4 15.38 12.48 22.03
CA LEU A 4 14.24 12.94 21.21
C LEU A 4 13.22 11.82 20.90
N ALA A 5 13.47 10.58 21.36
CA ALA A 5 12.74 9.38 20.94
C ALA A 5 11.70 8.86 21.94
N SER A 6 11.37 9.59 23.02
CA SER A 6 10.48 9.10 24.09
C SER A 6 8.99 9.44 23.92
N ALA A 7 8.57 10.01 22.79
CA ALA A 7 7.15 10.19 22.52
C ALA A 7 6.53 8.83 22.12
N PRO A 8 5.50 8.33 22.83
CA PRO A 8 4.77 7.15 22.41
C PRO A 8 3.95 7.50 21.16
N TYR A 9 4.58 7.39 19.99
CA TYR A 9 3.94 7.59 18.69
C TYR A 9 3.06 6.39 18.29
N THR A 10 2.46 5.70 19.26
CA THR A 10 1.68 4.50 19.01
C THR A 10 0.37 4.91 18.35
N LEU A 11 0.42 5.04 17.03
CA LEU A 11 -0.76 5.17 16.20
C LEU A 11 -1.53 3.85 16.31
N PRO A 12 -2.86 3.92 16.46
CA PRO A 12 -3.67 2.82 17.02
C PRO A 12 -3.71 1.55 16.18
N PHE A 13 -3.20 1.58 14.93
CA PHE A 13 -3.30 0.46 13.99
C PHE A 13 -1.96 0.00 13.41
N VAL A 14 -0.95 0.87 13.27
CA VAL A 14 0.36 0.54 12.65
C VAL A 14 1.46 1.50 13.13
N GLY A 15 2.73 1.11 13.04
CA GLY A 15 3.86 1.96 13.44
C GLY A 15 4.06 3.19 12.52
N PRO A 16 4.83 4.22 12.93
CA PRO A 16 5.02 5.44 12.13
C PRO A 16 5.62 5.21 10.76
N GLY A 17 6.48 4.19 10.62
CA GLY A 17 7.07 3.81 9.35
C GLY A 17 6.02 3.47 8.30
N THR A 18 4.92 2.81 8.70
CA THR A 18 3.81 2.51 7.79
C THR A 18 3.14 3.78 7.31
N TYR A 19 2.84 4.73 8.21
CA TYR A 19 2.25 6.00 7.82
C TYR A 19 3.18 6.83 6.93
N LEU A 20 4.49 6.81 7.18
CA LEU A 20 5.45 7.51 6.35
C LEU A 20 5.50 6.92 4.92
N ILE A 21 5.58 5.61 4.81
CA ILE A 21 5.63 4.92 3.51
C ILE A 21 4.31 5.09 2.76
N PHE A 22 3.18 4.73 3.39
CA PHE A 22 1.88 4.74 2.73
C PHE A 22 1.27 6.14 2.59
N GLY A 23 1.60 7.07 3.46
CA GLY A 23 1.06 8.43 3.42
C GLY A 23 1.91 9.36 2.57
N ILE A 24 3.21 9.45 2.85
CA ILE A 24 4.08 10.47 2.23
C ILE A 24 4.80 9.91 1.01
N VAL A 25 5.48 8.77 1.13
CA VAL A 25 6.28 8.22 0.03
C VAL A 25 5.40 7.78 -1.13
N LEU A 26 4.24 7.20 -0.84
CA LEU A 26 3.26 6.76 -1.85
C LEU A 26 2.34 7.87 -2.36
N ALA A 27 2.30 9.04 -1.73
CA ALA A 27 1.48 10.18 -2.17
C ALA A 27 1.58 10.49 -3.68
N PRO A 28 2.78 10.65 -4.28
CA PRO A 28 2.88 10.95 -5.71
C PRO A 28 2.30 9.84 -6.60
N ILE A 29 2.36 8.59 -6.17
CA ILE A 29 1.79 7.47 -6.93
C ILE A 29 0.26 7.54 -6.91
N TYR A 30 -0.35 7.85 -5.76
CA TYR A 30 -1.80 8.03 -5.72
C TYR A 30 -2.26 9.20 -6.59
N VAL A 31 -1.52 10.31 -6.58
CA VAL A 31 -1.80 11.46 -7.45
C VAL A 31 -1.71 11.05 -8.91
N MET A 32 -0.66 10.32 -9.30
CA MET A 32 -0.50 9.82 -10.66
C MET A 32 -1.66 8.91 -11.08
N LEU A 33 -2.06 7.95 -10.22
CA LEU A 33 -3.17 7.03 -10.51
C LEU A 33 -4.51 7.77 -10.61
N ALA A 34 -4.76 8.73 -9.72
CA ALA A 34 -5.96 9.55 -9.75
C ALA A 34 -6.01 10.42 -11.02
N ALA A 35 -4.89 11.04 -11.39
CA ALA A 35 -4.78 11.85 -12.60
C ALA A 35 -4.93 11.01 -13.88
N TRP A 36 -4.37 9.79 -13.90
CA TRP A 36 -4.56 8.85 -15.01
C TRP A 36 -6.02 8.40 -15.15
N TYR A 37 -6.68 8.10 -14.03
CA TYR A 37 -8.06 7.60 -14.05
C TYR A 37 -9.10 8.69 -14.35
N LEU A 38 -8.91 9.90 -13.80
CA LEU A 38 -9.84 11.03 -13.93
C LEU A 38 -9.51 11.98 -15.10
N GLY A 39 -8.32 11.86 -15.68
CA GLY A 39 -7.85 12.75 -16.73
C GLY A 39 -8.64 12.64 -18.03
N THR A 40 -8.59 13.70 -18.84
CA THR A 40 -9.13 13.71 -20.21
C THR A 40 -8.00 13.85 -21.24
N PRO A 41 -8.11 13.20 -22.41
CA PRO A 41 -9.14 12.22 -22.78
C PRO A 41 -8.94 10.86 -22.07
N SER A 42 -10.03 10.20 -21.64
CA SER A 42 -10.00 8.85 -21.07
C SER A 42 -10.94 7.91 -21.82
N ASP A 43 -10.49 6.66 -21.99
CA ASP A 43 -11.31 5.55 -22.48
C ASP A 43 -11.67 4.62 -21.31
N SER A 44 -12.96 4.47 -21.05
CA SER A 44 -13.47 3.68 -19.93
C SER A 44 -13.04 2.21 -19.99
N LYS A 45 -12.84 1.63 -21.18
CA LYS A 45 -12.34 0.25 -21.30
C LYS A 45 -10.89 0.15 -20.83
N SER A 46 -10.04 1.04 -21.31
CA SER A 46 -8.63 1.10 -20.92
C SER A 46 -8.46 1.43 -19.44
N ALA A 47 -9.28 2.34 -18.89
CA ALA A 47 -9.29 2.67 -17.46
C ALA A 47 -9.69 1.47 -16.59
N LEU A 48 -10.75 0.74 -16.94
CA LEU A 48 -11.18 -0.44 -16.21
C LEU A 48 -10.11 -1.56 -16.25
N LEU A 49 -9.48 -1.78 -17.41
CA LEU A 49 -8.38 -2.74 -17.55
C LEU A 49 -7.20 -2.38 -16.66
N GLY A 50 -6.79 -1.11 -16.62
CA GLY A 50 -5.69 -0.69 -15.75
C GLY A 50 -6.02 -0.82 -14.26
N VAL A 51 -7.25 -0.47 -13.84
CA VAL A 51 -7.69 -0.62 -12.44
C VAL A 51 -7.75 -2.08 -12.02
N THR A 52 -8.30 -2.95 -12.87
CA THR A 52 -8.36 -4.39 -12.60
C THR A 52 -6.96 -5.01 -12.51
N TYR A 53 -6.03 -4.61 -13.38
CA TYR A 53 -4.63 -5.03 -13.27
C TYR A 53 -3.96 -4.55 -11.98
N LEU A 54 -4.12 -3.27 -11.63
CA LEU A 54 -3.56 -2.69 -10.40
C LEU A 54 -4.09 -3.39 -9.15
N ALA A 55 -5.41 -3.57 -9.06
CA ALA A 55 -6.05 -4.27 -7.96
C ALA A 55 -5.60 -5.72 -7.91
N GLY A 56 -5.67 -6.44 -9.03
CA GLY A 56 -5.28 -7.85 -9.12
C GLY A 56 -3.82 -8.10 -8.74
N LEU A 57 -2.88 -7.32 -9.28
CA LEU A 57 -1.47 -7.44 -8.96
C LEU A 57 -1.18 -7.09 -7.49
N THR A 58 -1.78 -6.01 -6.98
CA THR A 58 -1.58 -5.61 -5.58
C THR A 58 -2.13 -6.68 -4.64
N THR A 59 -3.32 -7.20 -4.89
CA THR A 59 -3.92 -8.29 -4.11
C THR A 59 -3.09 -9.57 -4.21
N ALA A 60 -2.56 -9.92 -5.39
CA ALA A 60 -1.71 -11.09 -5.56
C ALA A 60 -0.39 -10.97 -4.77
N LEU A 61 0.25 -9.80 -4.81
CA LEU A 61 1.51 -9.55 -4.08
C LEU A 61 1.29 -9.61 -2.56
N TRP A 62 0.35 -8.82 -2.05
CA TRP A 62 0.10 -8.73 -0.61
C TRP A 62 -0.59 -9.97 -0.05
N GLY A 63 -1.58 -10.49 -0.78
CA GLY A 63 -2.27 -11.73 -0.42
C GLY A 63 -1.36 -12.95 -0.50
N GLY A 64 -0.50 -13.04 -1.52
CA GLY A 64 0.51 -14.08 -1.62
C GLY A 64 1.52 -14.03 -0.49
N LEU A 65 2.02 -12.83 -0.16
CA LEU A 65 2.89 -12.64 1.00
C LEU A 65 2.20 -13.05 2.31
N PHE A 66 0.95 -12.65 2.51
CA PHE A 66 0.16 -13.05 3.67
C PHE A 66 0.03 -14.58 3.76
N VAL A 67 -0.39 -15.24 2.68
CA VAL A 67 -0.50 -16.71 2.63
C VAL A 67 0.84 -17.37 2.92
N ALA A 68 1.94 -16.89 2.34
CA ALA A 68 3.28 -17.42 2.61
C ALA A 68 3.65 -17.31 4.09
N THR A 69 3.39 -16.16 4.73
CA THR A 69 3.64 -15.99 6.17
C THR A 69 2.78 -16.89 7.03
N MET A 70 1.52 -17.14 6.65
CA MET A 70 0.65 -18.10 7.35
C MET A 70 1.14 -19.53 7.21
N VAL A 71 1.60 -19.94 6.02
CA VAL A 71 2.18 -21.28 5.80
C VAL A 71 3.43 -21.47 6.65
N ILE A 72 4.33 -20.48 6.67
CA ILE A 72 5.53 -20.51 7.52
C ILE A 72 5.13 -20.63 8.99
N LYS A 73 4.14 -19.84 9.43
CA LYS A 73 3.65 -19.92 10.81
C LYS A 73 3.15 -21.32 11.12
N PHE A 74 2.25 -21.88 10.31
CA PHE A 74 1.68 -23.20 10.52
C PHE A 74 2.72 -24.33 10.52
N ALA A 75 3.75 -24.24 9.67
CA ALA A 75 4.74 -25.29 9.52
C ALA A 75 5.85 -25.28 10.60
N PHE A 76 6.17 -24.11 11.17
CA PHE A 76 7.33 -23.95 12.04
C PHE A 76 7.03 -23.45 13.47
N PHE A 77 5.82 -22.99 13.77
CA PHE A 77 5.44 -22.43 15.08
C PHE A 77 4.06 -22.93 15.56
#